data_AF-A0A538FUW7-F1
#
_entry.id   AF-A0A538FUW7-F1
#
_cell.length_a   1.000
_cell.length_b   1.000
_cell.length_c   1.000
_cell.angle_alpha   90.00
_cell.angle_beta   90.00
_cell.angle_gamma   90.00
#
_symmetry.space_group_name_H-M   'P 1'
#
loop_
_entity.id
_entity.type
_entity.pdbx_description
1 polymer ?
#
loop_
_entity_poly.entity_id
_entity_poly.type
_entity_poly.pdbx_seq_one_letter_code
_entity_poly.pdbx_strand_id
1 'polypeptide(L)'
;MSDRPVILLLDSDREALARTGDELRGRYDRDYRVLVEPSPAGGVARLEALRAEGVEVALVLADQACTDLLERVREVYPRAKRGLLINWGDWADAATAEVVRESMALGRIDYYVLKPWTSPDEYLHRLVSELLLEWRRSDPSARREVTVVCERAAPRSHEIRNLLARSGVPHAVLAADSPEGSALLEEMGRPGVTHPVVVVRDGTVLDDPSDTELARHGYRVPTELEKLEFDVAIVGAGPAGLAAAVYATSEGLETLVVEPASIGGQAGWSSRIRNYLGFPRGLSGAELAQRAYQQAWVFG
;
A
#
# COMPACT_ATOMS: atom_id res chain seq x y z
N MET A 1 -13.36 -10.40 -23.02
CA MET A 1 -14.17 -10.06 -21.84
C MET A 1 -13.36 -9.09 -20.99
N SER A 2 -13.99 -8.07 -20.40
CA SER A 2 -13.28 -6.97 -19.72
C SER A 2 -12.43 -7.49 -18.56
N ASP A 3 -11.11 -7.42 -18.70
CA ASP A 3 -10.05 -7.82 -17.76
C ASP A 3 -9.93 -6.90 -16.52
N ARG A 4 -11.00 -6.19 -16.17
CA ARG A 4 -11.01 -5.19 -15.11
C ARG A 4 -11.33 -5.86 -13.77
N PRO A 5 -10.57 -5.55 -12.70
CA PRO A 5 -10.84 -6.06 -11.38
C PRO A 5 -12.19 -5.56 -10.83
N VAL A 6 -12.77 -6.32 -9.92
CA VAL A 6 -14.11 -6.08 -9.38
C VAL A 6 -14.07 -5.32 -8.06
N ILE A 7 -15.01 -4.37 -7.89
CA ILE A 7 -15.45 -3.88 -6.60
C ILE A 7 -16.83 -4.50 -6.34
N LEU A 8 -16.96 -5.33 -5.30
CA LEU A 8 -18.22 -5.96 -4.92
C LEU A 8 -18.81 -5.22 -3.72
N LEU A 9 -20.01 -4.68 -3.88
CA LEU A 9 -20.76 -4.01 -2.83
C LEU A 9 -21.93 -4.89 -2.39
N LEU A 10 -22.06 -5.08 -1.08
CA LEU A 10 -23.18 -5.76 -0.44
C LEU A 10 -23.76 -4.91 0.67
N ASP A 11 -25.07 -4.81 0.69
CA ASP A 11 -25.80 -4.08 1.72
C ASP A 11 -27.22 -4.64 1.79
N SER A 12 -27.67 -4.98 2.99
CA SER A 12 -29.02 -5.48 3.24
C SER A 12 -30.07 -4.37 3.15
N ASP A 13 -29.66 -3.11 3.36
CA ASP A 13 -30.49 -1.94 3.10
C ASP A 13 -30.44 -1.58 1.61
N ARG A 14 -31.57 -1.78 0.92
CA ARG A 14 -31.69 -1.54 -0.53
C ARG A 14 -31.48 -0.09 -0.92
N GLU A 15 -31.85 0.86 -0.07
CA GLU A 15 -31.68 2.27 -0.37
C GLU A 15 -30.21 2.66 -0.23
N ALA A 16 -29.56 2.22 0.85
CA ALA A 16 -28.13 2.38 1.03
C ALA A 16 -27.31 1.68 -0.05
N LEU A 17 -27.73 0.48 -0.48
CA LEU A 17 -27.12 -0.27 -1.58
C LEU A 17 -27.15 0.53 -2.88
N ALA A 18 -28.30 1.11 -3.22
CA ALA A 18 -28.46 1.92 -4.42
C ALA A 18 -27.57 3.17 -4.37
N ARG A 19 -27.66 3.96 -3.29
CA ARG A 19 -26.85 5.19 -3.12
C ARG A 19 -25.35 4.90 -3.19
N THR A 20 -24.88 3.89 -2.45
CA THR A 20 -23.46 3.52 -2.44
C THR A 20 -23.03 2.95 -3.79
N GLY A 21 -23.88 2.15 -4.44
CA GLY A 21 -23.61 1.60 -5.76
C GLY A 21 -23.46 2.69 -6.82
N ASP A 22 -24.30 3.73 -6.78
CA ASP A 22 -24.27 4.83 -7.72
C ASP A 22 -23.03 5.73 -7.54
N GLU A 23 -22.65 6.05 -6.29
CA GLU A 23 -21.38 6.74 -5.98
C GLU A 23 -20.17 5.97 -6.54
N LEU A 24 -20.12 4.66 -6.27
CA LEU A 24 -19.01 3.82 -6.72
C LEU A 24 -18.94 3.72 -8.25
N ARG A 25 -20.07 3.47 -8.92
CA ARG A 25 -20.10 3.43 -10.39
C ARG A 25 -19.68 4.74 -11.00
N GLY A 26 -20.21 5.86 -10.49
CA GLY A 26 -19.91 7.20 -11.00
C GLY A 26 -18.40 7.50 -11.08
N ARG A 27 -17.61 6.98 -10.14
CA ARG A 27 -16.15 7.26 -10.07
C ARG A 27 -15.26 6.12 -10.58
N TYR A 28 -15.65 4.86 -10.38
CA TYR A 28 -14.74 3.72 -10.56
C TYR A 28 -15.08 2.81 -11.75
N ASP A 29 -16.26 2.94 -12.38
CA ASP A 29 -16.66 2.03 -13.47
C ASP A 29 -15.77 2.08 -14.71
N ARG A 30 -14.89 3.08 -14.84
CA ARG A 30 -13.88 3.11 -15.91
C ARG A 30 -12.81 2.03 -15.70
N ASP A 31 -12.29 1.93 -14.48
CA ASP A 31 -11.10 1.14 -14.15
C ASP A 31 -11.45 -0.18 -13.43
N TYR A 32 -12.65 -0.25 -12.84
CA TYR A 32 -13.17 -1.38 -12.09
C TYR A 32 -14.56 -1.78 -12.59
N ARG A 33 -14.96 -3.02 -12.33
CA ARG A 33 -16.36 -3.46 -12.46
C ARG A 33 -17.04 -3.34 -11.11
N VAL A 34 -17.99 -2.42 -10.95
CA VAL A 34 -18.76 -2.30 -9.70
C VAL A 34 -19.97 -3.22 -9.76
N LEU A 35 -19.97 -4.27 -8.93
CA LEU A 35 -21.05 -5.23 -8.80
C LEU A 35 -21.77 -5.02 -7.48
N VAL A 36 -23.09 -5.15 -7.47
CA VAL A 36 -23.94 -4.99 -6.28
C VAL A 36 -24.72 -6.27 -6.01
N GLU A 37 -24.76 -6.70 -4.75
CA GLU A 37 -25.51 -7.88 -4.32
C GLU A 37 -26.32 -7.56 -3.04
N PRO A 38 -27.65 -7.71 -3.05
CA PRO A 38 -28.50 -7.32 -1.92
C PRO A 38 -28.56 -8.37 -0.80
N SER A 39 -27.84 -9.49 -0.94
CA SER A 39 -27.88 -10.58 0.04
C SER A 39 -26.52 -11.27 0.15
N PRO A 40 -26.17 -11.80 1.35
CA PRO A 40 -24.97 -12.60 1.55
C PRO A 40 -24.87 -13.79 0.58
N ALA A 41 -25.98 -14.51 0.36
CA ALA A 41 -26.01 -15.67 -0.53
C ALA A 41 -25.71 -15.31 -1.99
N GLY A 42 -26.29 -14.20 -2.49
CA GLY A 42 -25.95 -13.65 -3.81
C GLY A 42 -24.48 -13.24 -3.90
N GLY A 43 -23.96 -12.65 -2.82
CA GLY A 43 -22.55 -12.34 -2.63
C GLY A 43 -21.61 -13.53 -2.80
N VAL A 44 -21.89 -14.63 -2.09
CA VAL A 44 -21.11 -15.88 -2.19
C VAL A 44 -21.12 -16.40 -3.63
N ALA A 45 -22.32 -16.54 -4.22
CA ALA A 45 -22.48 -17.04 -5.59
C ALA A 45 -21.72 -16.16 -6.59
N ARG A 46 -21.71 -14.84 -6.39
CA ARG A 46 -20.97 -13.91 -7.24
C ARG A 46 -19.47 -14.10 -7.13
N LEU A 47 -18.93 -14.24 -5.91
CA LEU A 47 -17.49 -14.46 -5.68
C LEU A 47 -17.02 -15.78 -6.30
N GLU A 48 -17.84 -16.83 -6.20
CA GLU A 48 -17.57 -18.14 -6.81
C GLU A 48 -17.56 -18.07 -8.34
N ALA A 49 -18.54 -17.38 -8.94
CA ALA A 49 -18.57 -17.16 -10.39
C ALA A 49 -17.35 -16.39 -10.88
N LEU A 50 -16.98 -15.29 -10.20
CA LEU A 50 -15.79 -14.51 -10.54
C LEU A 50 -14.51 -15.36 -10.45
N ARG A 51 -14.46 -16.29 -9.48
CA ARG A 51 -13.30 -17.17 -9.30
C ARG A 51 -13.20 -18.17 -10.44
N ALA A 52 -14.33 -18.74 -10.85
CA ALA A 52 -14.39 -19.66 -11.99
C ALA A 52 -13.99 -18.95 -13.30
N GLU A 53 -14.29 -17.66 -13.42
CA GLU A 53 -13.88 -16.82 -14.56
C GLU A 53 -12.43 -16.31 -14.48
N GLY A 54 -11.73 -16.54 -13.36
CA GLY A 54 -10.36 -16.03 -13.16
C GLY A 54 -10.27 -14.50 -12.99
N VAL A 55 -11.37 -13.84 -12.62
CA VAL A 55 -11.44 -12.38 -12.48
C VAL A 55 -10.95 -11.97 -11.09
N GLU A 56 -10.04 -11.00 -11.03
CA GLU A 56 -9.59 -10.45 -9.75
C GLU A 56 -10.66 -9.61 -9.04
N VAL A 57 -10.73 -9.75 -7.71
CA VAL A 57 -11.53 -8.88 -6.85
C VAL A 57 -10.59 -7.94 -6.09
N ALA A 58 -10.79 -6.64 -6.28
CA ALA A 58 -9.98 -5.61 -5.64
C ALA A 58 -10.49 -5.27 -4.24
N LEU A 59 -11.80 -5.08 -4.12
CA LEU A 59 -12.45 -4.59 -2.91
C LEU A 59 -13.83 -5.25 -2.75
N VAL A 60 -14.13 -5.67 -1.52
CA VAL A 60 -15.46 -6.06 -1.08
C VAL A 60 -15.89 -5.09 0.03
N LEU A 61 -17.00 -4.40 -0.19
CA LEU A 61 -17.68 -3.60 0.82
C LEU A 61 -18.94 -4.34 1.24
N ALA A 62 -19.12 -4.59 2.53
CA ALA A 62 -20.29 -5.30 3.02
C ALA A 62 -20.80 -4.68 4.32
N ASP A 63 -22.11 -4.64 4.53
CA ASP A 63 -22.70 -4.19 5.78
C ASP A 63 -22.57 -5.23 6.92
N GLN A 64 -23.07 -4.87 8.10
CA GLN A 64 -22.97 -5.72 9.30
C GLN A 64 -23.72 -7.06 9.19
N ALA A 65 -24.72 -7.17 8.30
CA ALA A 65 -25.42 -8.43 8.06
C ALA A 65 -24.58 -9.44 7.25
N CYS A 66 -23.46 -8.99 6.69
CA CYS A 66 -22.62 -9.75 5.76
C CYS A 66 -21.22 -10.07 6.32
N THR A 67 -21.00 -10.01 7.64
CA THR A 67 -19.66 -10.22 8.24
C THR A 67 -19.06 -11.59 7.93
N ASP A 68 -19.88 -12.65 7.92
CA ASP A 68 -19.44 -14.02 7.60
C ASP A 68 -18.91 -14.12 6.15
N LEU A 69 -19.49 -13.34 5.24
CA LEU A 69 -19.00 -13.26 3.86
C LEU A 69 -17.60 -12.63 3.81
N LEU A 70 -17.34 -11.58 4.59
CA LEU A 70 -16.03 -10.92 4.61
C LEU A 70 -14.92 -11.86 5.10
N GLU A 71 -15.25 -12.74 6.05
CA GLU A 71 -14.35 -13.82 6.47
C GLU A 71 -14.06 -14.79 5.31
N ARG A 72 -15.10 -15.20 4.56
CA ARG A 72 -14.94 -16.07 3.38
C ARG A 72 -14.15 -15.40 2.25
N VAL A 73 -14.29 -14.09 2.04
CA VAL A 73 -13.50 -13.34 1.05
C VAL A 73 -12.01 -13.51 1.32
N ARG A 74 -11.57 -13.53 2.59
CA ARG A 74 -10.15 -13.74 2.93
C ARG A 74 -9.60 -15.06 2.43
N GLU A 75 -10.42 -16.11 2.42
CA GLU A 75 -10.00 -17.44 1.99
C GLU A 75 -9.95 -17.54 0.46
N VAL A 76 -10.91 -16.91 -0.22
CA VAL A 76 -11.09 -17.03 -1.67
C VAL A 76 -10.26 -16.02 -2.45
N TYR A 77 -10.19 -14.78 -1.96
CA TYR A 77 -9.43 -13.66 -2.52
C TYR A 77 -8.58 -13.02 -1.42
N PRO A 78 -7.46 -13.64 -1.02
CA PRO A 78 -6.66 -13.18 0.13
C PRO A 78 -6.10 -11.76 -0.02
N ARG A 79 -5.94 -11.29 -1.26
CA ARG A 79 -5.50 -9.93 -1.59
C ARG A 79 -6.63 -8.90 -1.54
N ALA A 80 -7.88 -9.31 -1.78
CA ALA A 80 -9.00 -8.41 -1.85
C ALA A 80 -9.16 -7.67 -0.52
N LYS A 81 -9.38 -6.37 -0.62
CA LYS A 81 -9.60 -5.53 0.54
C LYS A 81 -11.03 -5.66 1.01
N ARG A 82 -11.25 -5.57 2.31
CA ARG A 82 -12.56 -5.77 2.95
C ARG A 82 -12.93 -4.56 3.78
N GLY A 83 -14.01 -3.89 3.41
CA GLY A 83 -14.57 -2.76 4.14
C GLY A 83 -15.91 -3.13 4.78
N LEU A 84 -16.04 -2.94 6.10
CA LEU A 84 -17.34 -3.02 6.79
C LEU A 84 -18.10 -1.70 6.65
N LEU A 85 -19.26 -1.70 6.02
CA LEU A 85 -20.11 -0.51 5.88
C LEU A 85 -20.86 -0.21 7.17
N ILE A 86 -20.71 1.01 7.67
CA ILE A 86 -21.46 1.55 8.82
C ILE A 86 -22.03 2.92 8.48
N ASN A 87 -23.10 3.36 9.16
CA ASN A 87 -23.61 4.70 8.96
C ASN A 87 -22.78 5.74 9.72
N TRP A 88 -22.90 6.99 9.30
CA TRP A 88 -22.40 8.12 10.07
C TRP A 88 -23.06 8.14 11.46
N GLY A 89 -22.24 8.25 12.52
CA GLY A 89 -22.72 8.28 13.90
C GLY A 89 -22.78 6.91 14.60
N ASP A 90 -22.71 5.80 13.86
CA ASP A 90 -22.79 4.44 14.44
C ASP A 90 -21.59 4.09 15.33
N TRP A 91 -20.51 4.88 15.34
CA TRP A 91 -19.41 4.69 16.29
C TRP A 91 -19.81 4.92 17.76
N ALA A 92 -20.90 5.66 18.00
CA ALA A 92 -21.45 5.86 19.33
C ALA A 92 -22.37 4.70 19.75
N ASP A 93 -22.77 3.85 18.80
CA ASP A 93 -23.56 2.65 19.07
C ASP A 93 -22.63 1.51 19.52
N ALA A 94 -22.92 0.96 20.71
CA ALA A 94 -22.08 -0.05 21.33
C ALA A 94 -22.06 -1.37 20.55
N ALA A 95 -23.18 -1.74 19.92
CA ALA A 95 -23.28 -2.96 19.13
C ALA A 95 -22.42 -2.87 17.86
N THR A 96 -22.55 -1.77 17.10
CA THR A 96 -21.72 -1.52 15.92
C THR A 96 -20.23 -1.42 16.30
N ALA A 97 -19.90 -0.74 17.39
CA ALA A 97 -18.53 -0.64 17.86
C ALA A 97 -17.93 -2.02 18.24
N GLU A 98 -18.71 -2.92 18.84
CA GLU A 98 -18.28 -4.30 19.10
C GLU A 98 -18.02 -5.06 17.78
N VAL A 99 -18.95 -5.00 16.82
CA VAL A 99 -18.79 -5.67 15.51
C VAL A 99 -17.53 -5.17 14.79
N VAL A 100 -17.28 -3.87 14.79
CA VAL A 100 -16.06 -3.29 14.20
C VAL A 100 -14.82 -3.80 14.92
N ARG A 101 -14.79 -3.77 16.27
CA ARG A 101 -13.64 -4.23 17.05
C ARG A 101 -13.35 -5.71 16.84
N GLU A 102 -14.37 -6.56 16.92
CA GLU A 102 -14.24 -8.01 16.73
C GLU A 102 -13.75 -8.31 15.31
N SER A 103 -14.38 -7.69 14.29
CA SER A 103 -14.01 -7.88 12.89
C SER A 103 -12.57 -7.44 12.59
N MET A 104 -12.12 -6.33 13.19
CA MET A 104 -10.73 -5.86 13.10
C MET A 104 -9.75 -6.77 13.86
N ALA A 105 -10.14 -7.30 15.02
CA ALA A 105 -9.30 -8.18 15.83
C ALA A 105 -9.08 -9.53 15.16
N LEU A 106 -10.11 -10.09 14.54
CA LEU A 106 -10.07 -11.36 13.80
C LEU A 106 -9.50 -11.21 12.38
N GLY A 107 -9.23 -9.99 11.93
CA GLY A 107 -8.77 -9.70 10.57
C GLY A 107 -9.79 -10.09 9.50
N ARG A 108 -11.09 -9.98 9.83
CA ARG A 108 -12.21 -10.15 8.88
C ARG A 108 -12.33 -8.95 7.95
N ILE A 109 -11.94 -7.77 8.43
CA ILE A 109 -11.95 -6.52 7.66
C ILE A 109 -10.60 -5.84 7.69
N ASP A 110 -10.29 -5.11 6.62
CA ASP A 110 -9.13 -4.22 6.57
C ASP A 110 -9.46 -2.90 7.29
N TYR A 111 -10.70 -2.41 7.14
CA TYR A 111 -11.23 -1.27 7.89
C TYR A 111 -12.76 -1.18 7.82
N TYR A 112 -13.37 -0.26 8.60
CA TYR A 112 -14.76 0.14 8.36
C TYR A 112 -14.82 1.29 7.34
N VAL A 113 -15.94 1.43 6.64
CA VAL A 113 -16.19 2.46 5.63
C VAL A 113 -17.55 3.08 5.92
N LEU A 114 -17.62 4.41 5.87
CA LEU A 114 -18.87 5.10 6.08
C LEU A 114 -19.73 4.99 4.82
N LYS A 115 -21.00 4.58 4.98
CA LYS A 115 -22.00 4.66 3.92
C LYS A 115 -22.18 6.14 3.53
N PRO A 116 -22.35 6.46 2.24
CA PRO A 116 -22.48 7.84 1.80
C PRO A 116 -23.76 8.46 2.35
N TRP A 117 -23.65 9.69 2.84
CA TRP A 117 -24.78 10.51 3.29
C TRP A 117 -24.98 11.77 2.45
N THR A 118 -24.06 12.02 1.51
CA THR A 118 -24.14 13.09 0.50
C THR A 118 -23.81 12.54 -0.89
N SER A 119 -23.98 13.35 -1.93
CA SER A 119 -23.54 13.03 -3.30
C SER A 119 -22.99 14.30 -3.97
N PRO A 120 -21.72 14.33 -4.41
CA PRO A 120 -20.71 13.27 -4.23
C PRO A 120 -20.27 13.11 -2.77
N ASP A 121 -19.87 11.91 -2.34
CA ASP A 121 -19.38 11.65 -0.97
C ASP A 121 -17.86 11.42 -0.91
N GLU A 122 -17.09 12.47 -0.63
CA GLU A 122 -15.63 12.39 -0.59
C GLU A 122 -15.08 11.56 0.59
N TYR A 123 -15.86 11.36 1.67
CA TYR A 123 -15.43 10.54 2.79
C TYR A 123 -15.42 9.06 2.42
N LEU A 124 -16.49 8.60 1.76
CA LEU A 124 -16.54 7.26 1.14
C LEU A 124 -15.36 7.09 0.17
N HIS A 125 -15.21 8.02 -0.77
CA HIS A 125 -14.22 7.90 -1.83
C HIS A 125 -12.78 7.93 -1.33
N ARG A 126 -12.48 8.68 -0.28
CA ARG A 126 -11.16 8.65 0.36
C ARG A 126 -10.82 7.24 0.84
N LEU A 127 -11.70 6.62 1.62
CA LEU A 127 -11.46 5.29 2.18
C LEU A 127 -11.40 4.21 1.09
N VAL A 128 -12.26 4.29 0.08
CA VAL A 128 -12.25 3.37 -1.07
C VAL A 128 -10.92 3.49 -1.83
N SER A 129 -10.48 4.72 -2.12
CA SER A 129 -9.22 4.95 -2.85
C SER A 129 -8.01 4.46 -2.06
N GLU A 130 -7.99 4.66 -0.73
CA GLU A 130 -6.96 4.12 0.16
C GLU A 130 -6.94 2.58 0.12
N LEU A 131 -8.09 1.91 0.20
CA LEU A 131 -8.17 0.45 0.10
C LEU A 131 -7.71 -0.06 -1.28
N LEU A 132 -8.16 0.58 -2.36
CA LEU A 132 -7.73 0.21 -3.72
C LEU A 132 -6.22 0.41 -3.93
N LEU A 133 -5.63 1.45 -3.35
CA LEU A 133 -4.18 1.65 -3.34
C LEU A 133 -3.46 0.52 -2.60
N GLU A 134 -3.95 0.12 -1.42
CA GLU A 134 -3.38 -1.01 -0.69
C GLU A 134 -3.47 -2.32 -1.48
N TRP A 135 -4.61 -2.56 -2.15
CA TRP A 135 -4.79 -3.72 -3.04
C TRP A 135 -3.77 -3.69 -4.19
N ARG A 136 -3.63 -2.56 -4.90
CA ARG A 136 -2.65 -2.41 -5.98
C ARG A 136 -1.22 -2.61 -5.50
N ARG A 137 -0.85 -2.09 -4.33
CA ARG A 137 0.49 -2.28 -3.76
C ARG A 137 0.78 -3.73 -3.39
N SER A 138 -0.24 -4.53 -3.12
CA SER A 138 -0.06 -5.97 -2.91
C SER A 138 0.31 -6.70 -4.21
N ASP A 139 0.02 -6.13 -5.40
CA ASP A 139 0.28 -6.75 -6.71
C ASP A 139 1.80 -6.87 -7.01
N PRO A 140 2.34 -8.10 -7.10
CA PRO A 140 3.73 -8.32 -7.47
C PRO A 140 4.00 -8.05 -8.97
N SER A 141 2.95 -8.04 -9.81
CA SER A 141 3.07 -7.85 -11.27
C SER A 141 2.98 -6.40 -11.72
N ALA A 142 2.52 -5.49 -10.85
CA ALA A 142 2.45 -4.07 -11.17
C ALA A 142 3.86 -3.52 -11.41
N ARG A 143 4.10 -2.88 -12.58
CA ARG A 143 5.35 -2.16 -12.85
C ARG A 143 5.59 -1.16 -11.72
N ARG A 144 6.76 -1.24 -11.09
CA ARG A 144 7.13 -0.36 -9.98
C ARG A 144 8.30 0.55 -10.39
N GLU A 145 8.54 1.57 -9.58
CA GLU A 145 9.62 2.55 -9.82
C GLU A 145 10.99 1.90 -9.96
N VAL A 146 11.20 0.75 -9.32
CA VAL A 146 12.42 -0.05 -9.41
C VAL A 146 12.09 -1.51 -9.73
N THR A 147 12.82 -2.13 -10.65
CA THR A 147 12.73 -3.57 -10.94
C THR A 147 14.07 -4.21 -10.70
N VAL A 148 14.10 -5.26 -9.88
CA VAL A 148 15.31 -6.05 -9.59
C VAL A 148 15.20 -7.37 -10.36
N VAL A 149 16.13 -7.61 -11.28
CA VAL A 149 16.28 -8.91 -11.94
C VAL A 149 17.44 -9.64 -11.29
N CYS A 150 17.20 -10.81 -10.72
CA CYS A 150 18.24 -11.53 -9.97
C CYS A 150 17.90 -13.01 -9.79
N GLU A 151 18.89 -13.80 -9.39
CA GLU A 151 18.62 -15.11 -8.81
C GLU A 151 17.94 -14.94 -7.44
N ARG A 152 16.75 -15.51 -7.25
CA ARG A 152 15.92 -15.23 -6.07
C ARG A 152 16.56 -15.62 -4.73
N ALA A 153 17.36 -16.69 -4.72
CA ALA A 153 17.95 -17.29 -3.53
C ALA A 153 19.32 -16.70 -3.15
N ALA A 154 19.94 -15.90 -4.01
CA ALA A 154 21.26 -15.34 -3.74
C ALA A 154 21.22 -14.35 -2.55
N PRO A 155 22.24 -14.34 -1.67
CA PRO A 155 22.30 -13.41 -0.53
C PRO A 155 22.16 -11.95 -0.93
N ARG A 156 22.88 -11.53 -1.99
CA ARG A 156 22.85 -10.16 -2.49
C ARG A 156 21.45 -9.72 -2.95
N SER A 157 20.71 -10.62 -3.58
CA SER A 157 19.31 -10.38 -3.97
C SER A 157 18.44 -10.09 -2.76
N HIS A 158 18.68 -10.76 -1.63
CA HIS A 158 17.95 -10.50 -0.40
C HIS A 158 18.30 -9.14 0.20
N GLU A 159 19.59 -8.77 0.20
CA GLU A 159 20.08 -7.48 0.70
C GLU A 159 19.44 -6.30 -0.06
N ILE A 160 19.47 -6.33 -1.40
CA ILE A 160 18.89 -5.27 -2.25
C ILE A 160 17.38 -5.15 -2.01
N ARG A 161 16.65 -6.28 -2.01
CA ARG A 161 15.21 -6.28 -1.72
C ARG A 161 14.90 -5.71 -0.35
N ASN A 162 15.68 -6.11 0.67
CA ASN A 162 15.50 -5.63 2.03
C ASN A 162 15.74 -4.13 2.13
N LEU A 163 16.78 -3.60 1.48
CA LEU A 163 17.06 -2.17 1.47
C LEU A 163 15.93 -1.38 0.81
N LEU A 164 15.49 -1.80 -0.39
CA LEU A 164 14.38 -1.14 -1.10
C LEU A 164 13.07 -1.20 -0.31
N ALA A 165 12.77 -2.34 0.32
CA ALA A 165 11.58 -2.50 1.16
C ALA A 165 11.63 -1.58 2.39
N ARG A 166 12.76 -1.54 3.10
CA ARG A 166 12.94 -0.71 4.30
C ARG A 166 12.89 0.79 3.99
N SER A 167 13.40 1.19 2.83
CA SER A 167 13.33 2.57 2.35
C SER A 167 11.97 2.94 1.74
N GLY A 168 11.00 2.03 1.73
CA GLY A 168 9.66 2.28 1.20
C GLY A 168 9.61 2.44 -0.32
N VAL A 169 10.64 2.00 -1.04
CA VAL A 169 10.72 2.10 -2.50
C VAL A 169 9.82 1.05 -3.13
N PRO A 170 8.81 1.43 -3.93
CA PRO A 170 8.03 0.47 -4.69
C PRO A 170 8.94 -0.27 -5.67
N HIS A 171 9.15 -1.57 -5.43
CA HIS A 171 9.98 -2.41 -6.29
C HIS A 171 9.35 -3.76 -6.66
N ALA A 172 9.67 -4.25 -7.86
CA ALA A 172 9.34 -5.59 -8.34
C ALA A 172 10.60 -6.46 -8.39
N VAL A 173 10.43 -7.78 -8.33
CA VAL A 173 11.55 -8.75 -8.37
C VAL A 173 11.24 -9.83 -9.39
N LEU A 174 12.03 -9.84 -10.46
CA LEU A 174 11.97 -10.85 -11.51
C LEU A 174 13.11 -11.85 -11.31
N ALA A 175 12.82 -13.13 -11.56
CA ALA A 175 13.87 -14.13 -11.58
C ALA A 175 14.61 -14.01 -12.92
N ALA A 176 15.94 -14.08 -12.90
CA ALA A 176 16.75 -13.93 -14.11
C ALA A 176 16.41 -14.98 -15.20
N ASP A 177 15.99 -16.17 -14.77
CA ASP A 177 15.56 -17.30 -15.59
C ASP A 177 14.07 -17.27 -15.99
N SER A 178 13.29 -16.29 -15.51
CA SER A 178 11.89 -16.14 -15.93
C SER A 178 11.81 -15.50 -17.33
N PRO A 179 10.77 -15.78 -18.13
CA PRO A 179 10.59 -15.15 -19.44
C PRO A 179 10.64 -13.63 -19.38
N GLU A 180 10.01 -13.03 -18.37
CA GLU A 180 9.98 -11.58 -18.15
C GLU A 180 11.34 -11.04 -17.73
N GLY A 181 12.05 -11.75 -16.86
CA GLY A 181 13.40 -11.37 -16.42
C GLY A 181 14.41 -11.44 -17.56
N SER A 182 14.40 -12.54 -18.30
CA SER A 182 15.26 -12.73 -19.48
C SER A 182 14.99 -11.68 -20.56
N ALA A 183 13.72 -11.42 -20.88
CA ALA A 183 13.36 -10.38 -21.86
C ALA A 183 13.79 -8.97 -21.41
N LEU A 184 13.63 -8.63 -20.13
CA LEU A 184 14.10 -7.35 -19.59
C LEU A 184 15.63 -7.23 -19.63
N LEU A 185 16.36 -8.32 -19.33
CA LEU A 185 17.82 -8.34 -19.45
C LEU A 185 18.28 -8.16 -20.89
N GLU A 186 17.61 -8.79 -21.86
CA GLU A 186 17.88 -8.58 -23.28
C GLU A 186 17.64 -7.13 -23.70
N GLU A 187 16.51 -6.54 -23.30
CA GLU A 187 16.16 -5.15 -23.58
C GLU A 187 17.22 -4.18 -23.03
N MET A 188 17.73 -4.46 -21.82
CA MET A 188 18.76 -3.66 -21.18
C MET A 188 20.18 -3.98 -21.65
N GLY A 189 20.38 -4.92 -22.58
CA GLY A 189 21.71 -5.29 -23.09
C GLY A 189 22.58 -6.08 -22.09
N ARG A 190 21.97 -6.80 -21.15
CA ARG A 190 22.63 -7.65 -20.14
C ARG A 190 22.19 -9.12 -20.21
N PRO A 191 22.20 -9.76 -21.40
CA PRO A 191 21.76 -11.15 -21.51
C PRO A 191 22.66 -12.09 -20.68
N GLY A 192 22.05 -13.01 -19.93
CA GLY A 192 22.75 -14.10 -19.25
C GLY A 192 23.61 -13.70 -18.04
N VAL A 193 23.44 -12.48 -17.51
CA VAL A 193 24.13 -12.08 -16.27
C VAL A 193 23.62 -12.87 -15.07
N THR A 194 24.53 -13.17 -14.15
CA THR A 194 24.23 -13.93 -12.92
C THR A 194 24.14 -13.05 -11.68
N HIS A 195 24.68 -11.83 -11.74
CA HIS A 195 24.57 -10.83 -10.69
C HIS A 195 23.23 -10.07 -10.75
N PRO A 196 22.78 -9.45 -9.65
CA PRO A 196 21.57 -8.65 -9.65
C PRO A 196 21.68 -7.44 -10.59
N VAL A 197 20.65 -7.22 -11.41
CA VAL A 197 20.49 -6.01 -12.22
C VAL A 197 19.30 -5.22 -11.69
N VAL A 198 19.52 -3.93 -11.43
CA VAL A 198 18.47 -3.02 -10.95
C VAL A 198 18.15 -2.01 -12.03
N VAL A 199 16.90 -2.01 -12.49
CA VAL A 199 16.37 -1.09 -13.49
C VAL A 199 15.48 -0.08 -12.79
N VAL A 200 15.85 1.20 -12.88
CA VAL A 200 15.06 2.32 -12.38
C VAL A 200 14.17 2.84 -13.50
N ARG A 201 12.98 3.35 -13.16
CA ARG A 201 11.99 3.84 -14.12
C ARG A 201 12.51 4.91 -15.09
N ASP A 202 13.53 5.68 -14.70
CA ASP A 202 14.16 6.69 -15.56
C ASP A 202 15.12 6.11 -16.61
N GLY A 203 15.24 4.78 -16.69
CA GLY A 203 16.11 4.08 -17.63
C GLY A 203 17.51 3.82 -17.09
N THR A 204 17.83 4.27 -15.87
CA THR A 204 19.09 3.91 -15.21
C THR A 204 19.11 2.40 -14.97
N VAL A 205 20.19 1.75 -15.39
CA VAL A 205 20.41 0.32 -15.14
C VAL A 205 21.72 0.14 -14.40
N LEU A 206 21.65 -0.53 -13.25
CA LEU A 206 22.78 -0.75 -12.36
C LEU A 206 23.08 -2.25 -12.24
N ASP A 207 24.35 -2.59 -12.39
CA ASP A 207 24.88 -3.93 -12.33
C ASP A 207 25.51 -4.16 -10.94
N ASP A 208 24.90 -5.03 -10.14
CA ASP A 208 25.24 -5.29 -8.72
C ASP A 208 25.50 -4.01 -7.90
N PRO A 209 24.52 -3.07 -7.86
CA PRO A 209 24.75 -1.75 -7.27
C PRO A 209 25.07 -1.83 -5.79
N SER A 210 25.96 -0.96 -5.34
CA SER A 210 26.15 -0.66 -3.92
C SER A 210 24.91 0.01 -3.30
N ASP A 211 24.82 -0.01 -1.97
CA ASP A 211 23.73 0.63 -1.23
C ASP A 211 23.68 2.15 -1.49
N THR A 212 24.84 2.77 -1.69
CA THR A 212 24.98 4.19 -2.07
C THR A 212 24.40 4.47 -3.46
N GLU A 213 24.68 3.61 -4.45
CA GLU A 213 24.12 3.73 -5.79
C GLU A 213 22.60 3.52 -5.78
N LEU A 214 22.11 2.57 -4.98
CA LEU A 214 20.67 2.38 -4.77
C LEU A 214 20.02 3.59 -4.12
N ALA A 215 20.66 4.20 -3.11
CA ALA A 215 20.16 5.41 -2.47
C ALA A 215 20.09 6.60 -3.46
N ARG A 216 21.13 6.80 -4.28
CA ARG A 216 21.19 7.87 -5.27
C ARG A 216 20.19 7.69 -6.41
N HIS A 217 20.13 6.51 -7.00
CA HIS A 217 19.36 6.28 -8.23
C HIS A 217 17.95 5.76 -7.96
N GLY A 218 17.79 4.87 -6.97
CA GLY A 218 16.48 4.30 -6.63
C GLY A 218 15.63 5.21 -5.74
N TYR A 219 16.26 5.92 -4.80
CA TYR A 219 15.55 6.74 -3.81
C TYR A 219 15.78 8.25 -3.96
N ARG A 220 16.75 8.65 -4.80
CA ARG A 220 17.14 10.05 -5.04
C ARG A 220 17.47 10.82 -3.77
N VAL A 221 18.08 10.13 -2.80
CA VAL A 221 18.56 10.76 -1.57
C VAL A 221 20.00 11.24 -1.75
N PRO A 222 20.32 12.47 -1.31
CA PRO A 222 21.69 12.96 -1.26
C PRO A 222 22.54 12.07 -0.36
N THR A 223 23.67 11.60 -0.87
CA THR A 223 24.66 10.84 -0.09
C THR A 223 25.96 11.63 0.12
N GLU A 224 25.99 12.87 -0.39
CA GLU A 224 27.11 13.80 -0.30
C GLU A 224 26.57 15.12 0.23
N LEU A 225 27.40 15.82 0.99
CA LEU A 225 27.04 17.10 1.58
C LEU A 225 27.58 18.23 0.72
N GLU A 226 26.72 19.17 0.33
CA GLU A 226 27.13 20.39 -0.36
C GLU A 226 27.75 21.42 0.59
N LYS A 227 27.38 21.37 1.88
CA LYS A 227 27.91 22.20 2.96
C LYS A 227 28.07 21.41 4.26
N LEU A 228 28.87 21.94 5.18
CA LEU A 228 29.18 21.29 6.47
C LEU A 228 28.64 22.04 7.70
N GLU A 229 28.00 23.20 7.49
CA GLU A 229 27.42 24.02 8.57
C GLU A 229 25.90 23.85 8.59
N PHE A 230 25.37 23.54 9.77
CA PHE A 230 23.95 23.31 10.06
C PHE A 230 23.67 23.78 11.48
N ASP A 231 22.46 24.28 11.73
CA ASP A 231 22.01 24.66 13.07
C ASP A 231 21.83 23.41 13.97
N VAL A 232 21.34 22.32 13.38
CA VAL A 232 21.07 21.06 14.09
C VAL A 232 21.55 19.87 13.27
N ALA A 233 22.34 18.99 13.89
CA ALA A 233 22.70 17.70 13.33
C ALA A 233 22.04 16.55 14.14
N ILE A 234 21.31 15.70 13.45
CA ILE A 234 20.58 14.55 14.00
C ILE A 234 21.22 13.28 13.45
N VAL A 235 21.66 12.40 14.35
CA VAL A 235 22.26 11.11 13.97
C VAL A 235 21.23 9.99 14.18
N GLY A 236 20.79 9.41 13.07
CA GLY A 236 19.81 8.34 12.97
C GLY A 236 18.45 8.84 12.46
N ALA A 237 17.92 8.20 11.41
CA ALA A 237 16.61 8.52 10.84
C ALA A 237 15.50 7.55 11.32
N GLY A 238 15.58 7.10 12.57
CA GLY A 238 14.46 6.41 13.24
C GLY A 238 13.32 7.36 13.64
N PRO A 239 12.25 6.87 14.29
CA PRO A 239 11.12 7.71 14.68
C PRO A 239 11.52 8.92 15.54
N ALA A 240 12.48 8.76 16.44
CA ALA A 240 12.97 9.85 17.28
C ALA A 240 13.70 10.93 16.46
N GLY A 241 14.61 10.52 15.56
CA GLY A 241 15.36 11.45 14.72
C GLY A 241 14.48 12.14 13.68
N LEU A 242 13.54 11.42 13.07
CA LEU A 242 12.56 12.00 12.16
C LEU A 242 11.62 12.99 12.87
N ALA A 243 11.16 12.67 14.08
CA ALA A 243 10.38 13.61 14.87
C ALA A 243 11.21 14.86 15.21
N ALA A 244 12.45 14.69 15.67
CA ALA A 244 13.35 15.82 15.93
C ALA A 244 13.57 16.68 14.67
N ALA A 245 13.73 16.05 13.51
CA ALA A 245 13.88 16.75 12.23
C ALA A 245 12.63 17.56 11.87
N VAL A 246 11.43 16.98 12.01
CA VAL A 246 10.16 17.69 11.79
C VAL A 246 10.07 18.93 12.68
N TYR A 247 10.38 18.81 13.97
CA TYR A 247 10.31 19.95 14.89
C TYR A 247 11.39 21.01 14.58
N ALA A 248 12.64 20.61 14.34
CA ALA A 248 13.72 21.55 14.04
C ALA A 248 13.46 22.33 12.74
N THR A 249 13.09 21.63 11.67
CA THR A 249 12.77 22.25 10.38
C THR A 249 11.52 23.13 10.45
N SER A 250 10.51 22.76 11.24
CA SER A 250 9.31 23.60 11.44
C SER A 250 9.59 24.94 12.12
N GLU A 251 10.68 25.03 12.89
CA GLU A 251 11.19 26.26 13.50
C GLU A 251 12.19 27.01 12.60
N GLY A 252 12.39 26.54 11.36
CA GLY A 252 13.26 27.17 10.36
C GLY A 252 14.75 26.91 10.55
N LEU A 253 15.13 25.89 11.34
CA LEU A 253 16.53 25.53 11.56
C LEU A 253 17.09 24.72 10.40
N GLU A 254 18.29 25.07 9.93
CA GLU A 254 19.00 24.26 8.95
C GLU A 254 19.41 22.93 9.57
N THR A 255 18.72 21.86 9.17
CA THR A 255 18.79 20.56 9.86
C THR A 255 19.41 19.49 8.98
N LEU A 256 20.47 18.84 9.48
CA LEU A 256 21.06 17.65 8.85
C LEU A 256 20.59 16.39 9.58
N VAL A 257 20.04 15.43 8.85
CA VAL A 257 19.77 14.07 9.36
C VAL A 257 20.73 13.09 8.69
N VAL A 258 21.53 12.38 9.48
CA VAL A 258 22.49 11.38 9.00
C VAL A 258 22.00 9.99 9.37
N GLU A 259 21.82 9.11 8.38
CA GLU A 259 21.40 7.72 8.58
C GLU A 259 22.30 6.77 7.77
N PRO A 260 22.96 5.79 8.41
CA PRO A 260 23.86 4.88 7.71
C PRO A 260 23.15 3.80 6.90
N ALA A 261 21.88 3.48 7.19
CA ALA A 261 21.16 2.40 6.53
C ALA A 261 19.90 2.89 5.81
N SER A 262 18.79 3.05 6.53
CA SER A 262 17.52 3.45 5.90
C SER A 262 16.68 4.29 6.83
N ILE A 263 15.92 5.21 6.23
CA ILE A 263 14.89 5.97 6.93
C ILE A 263 13.91 5.01 7.63
N GLY A 264 13.48 5.37 8.84
CA GLY A 264 12.55 4.62 9.68
C GLY A 264 13.20 3.81 10.80
N GLY A 265 14.52 3.57 10.76
CA GLY A 265 15.23 2.81 11.78
C GLY A 265 14.55 1.47 12.09
N GLN A 266 14.46 1.11 13.38
CA GLN A 266 13.79 -0.14 13.80
C GLN A 266 12.30 -0.19 13.46
N ALA A 267 11.60 0.95 13.51
CA ALA A 267 10.18 0.99 13.22
C ALA A 267 9.89 0.59 11.77
N GLY A 268 10.82 0.85 10.85
CA GLY A 268 10.74 0.47 9.44
C GLY A 268 10.47 -1.03 9.19
N TRP A 269 10.81 -1.90 10.15
CA TRP A 269 10.56 -3.36 10.07
C TRP A 269 9.12 -3.76 10.40
N SER A 270 8.34 -2.87 11.00
CA SER A 270 6.97 -3.20 11.38
C SER A 270 6.10 -3.30 10.13
N SER A 271 5.56 -4.50 9.88
CA SER A 271 4.62 -4.73 8.78
C SER A 271 3.34 -3.92 8.95
N ARG A 272 2.93 -3.64 10.19
CA ARG A 272 1.79 -2.79 10.53
C ARG A 272 1.88 -2.24 11.94
N ILE A 273 1.79 -0.92 12.06
CA ILE A 273 1.69 -0.16 13.30
C ILE A 273 0.25 0.33 13.44
N ARG A 274 -0.49 -0.13 14.46
CA ARG A 274 -1.90 0.24 14.71
C ARG A 274 -2.10 1.16 15.92
N ASN A 275 -1.03 1.47 16.63
CA ASN A 275 -1.03 2.23 17.88
C ASN A 275 -0.31 3.58 17.77
N TYR A 276 -0.18 4.12 16.55
CA TYR A 276 0.41 5.45 16.34
C TYR A 276 -0.71 6.49 16.19
N LEU A 277 -0.68 7.52 17.05
CA LEU A 277 -1.70 8.57 17.09
C LEU A 277 -1.79 9.30 15.74
N GLY A 278 -3.02 9.61 15.30
CA GLY A 278 -3.29 10.25 14.01
C GLY A 278 -3.45 9.27 12.83
N PHE A 279 -3.21 7.97 13.04
CA PHE A 279 -3.35 6.94 12.01
C PHE A 279 -4.32 5.84 12.45
N PRO A 280 -5.65 6.07 12.41
CA PRO A 280 -6.64 5.17 12.99
C PRO A 280 -6.77 3.83 12.25
N ARG A 281 -6.32 3.76 10.99
CA ARG A 281 -6.20 2.52 10.21
C ARG A 281 -4.91 1.74 10.52
N GLY A 282 -3.95 2.40 11.14
CA GLY A 282 -2.56 1.99 11.12
C GLY A 282 -1.89 2.17 9.76
N LEU A 283 -0.59 1.94 9.73
CA LEU A 283 0.28 2.05 8.55
C LEU A 283 1.51 1.15 8.73
N SER A 284 2.27 0.90 7.66
CA SER A 284 3.55 0.20 7.81
C SER A 284 4.61 1.11 8.43
N GLY A 285 5.66 0.51 9.00
CA GLY A 285 6.81 1.23 9.50
C GLY A 285 7.48 2.11 8.45
N ALA A 286 7.67 1.56 7.25
CA ALA A 286 8.23 2.29 6.11
C ALA A 286 7.34 3.48 5.71
N GLU A 287 6.01 3.30 5.71
CA GLU A 287 5.09 4.39 5.39
C GLU A 287 5.11 5.50 6.46
N LEU A 288 5.17 5.13 7.75
CA LEU A 288 5.30 6.11 8.83
C LEU A 288 6.56 6.95 8.67
N ALA A 289 7.68 6.28 8.40
CA ALA A 289 8.97 6.93 8.22
C ALA A 289 9.01 7.83 6.99
N GLN A 290 8.45 7.38 5.86
CA GLN A 290 8.36 8.17 4.64
C GLN A 290 7.50 9.42 4.83
N ARG A 291 6.35 9.31 5.51
CA ARG A 291 5.50 10.47 5.81
C ARG A 291 6.20 11.48 6.72
N ALA A 292 6.91 11.00 7.75
CA ALA A 292 7.67 11.87 8.64
C ALA A 292 8.84 12.57 7.91
N TYR A 293 9.56 11.85 7.04
CA TYR A 293 10.57 12.44 6.16
C TYR A 293 9.97 13.52 5.25
N GLN A 294 8.86 13.24 4.57
CA GLN A 294 8.18 14.21 3.71
C GLN A 294 7.72 15.44 4.49
N GLN A 295 7.25 15.25 5.73
CA GLN A 295 6.86 16.36 6.58
C GLN A 295 8.04 17.26 6.94
N ALA A 296 9.19 16.68 7.33
CA ALA A 296 10.41 17.45 7.58
C ALA A 296 10.85 18.19 6.30
N TRP A 297 10.91 17.47 5.17
CA TRP A 297 11.32 18.02 3.87
C TRP A 297 10.45 19.19 3.39
N VAL A 298 9.16 19.20 3.70
CA VAL A 298 8.27 20.33 3.37
C VAL A 298 8.61 21.58 4.20
N PHE A 299 9.11 21.41 5.42
CA PHE A 299 9.49 22.54 6.27
C PHE A 299 10.87 23.11 5.94
N GLY A 300 11.82 22.28 5.49
CA GLY A 300 13.18 22.67 5.14
C GLY A 300 14.19 21.60 5.53
#